data_AF-A0A3D3QKR4-F1
#
_entry.id   AF-A0A3D3QKR4-F1
#
_cell.length_a   1.000
_cell.length_b   1.000
_cell.length_c   1.000
_cell.angle_alpha   90.00
_cell.angle_beta   90.00
_cell.angle_gamma   90.00
#
_symmetry.space_group_name_H-M   'P 1'
#
loop_
_entity.id
_entity.type
_entity.pdbx_description
1 polymer ?
#
loop_
_entity_poly.entity_id
_entity_poly.type
_entity_poly.pdbx_seq_one_letter_code
_entity_poly.pdbx_strand_id
1 'polypeptide(L)' 'MKASAISSVFAPLQEKGRAALIPYVTAGHPVGDSTSTVLHALADSGADLIELGVPFSDPLADGPTIQDSSFSSLQNGT' A
#
# COMPACT_ATOMS: atom_id res chain seq x y z
N MET A 1 8.12 25.51 9.14
CA MET A 1 7.12 24.42 8.98
C MET A 1 7.78 23.10 9.34
N LYS A 2 7.09 22.21 10.05
CA LYS A 2 7.62 20.89 10.42
C LYS A 2 7.55 19.97 9.19
N ALA A 3 8.59 19.17 8.95
CA ALA A 3 8.57 18.16 7.89
C ALA A 3 7.43 17.16 8.13
N SER A 4 6.70 16.78 7.07
CA SER A 4 5.71 15.70 7.12
C SER A 4 6.41 14.33 7.22
N ALA A 5 5.71 13.33 7.75
CA ALA A 5 6.22 11.94 7.82
C ALA A 5 6.68 11.42 6.45
N ILE A 6 5.97 11.78 5.37
CA ILE A 6 6.35 11.43 4.00
C ILE A 6 7.64 12.15 3.60
N SER A 7 7.73 13.46 3.81
CA SER A 7 8.92 14.23 3.42
C SER A 7 10.19 13.80 4.15
N SER A 8 10.07 13.31 5.40
CA SER A 8 11.21 12.76 6.15
C SER A 8 11.77 11.46 5.57
N VAL A 9 10.98 10.70 4.80
CA VAL A 9 11.47 9.49 4.13
C VAL A 9 12.30 9.83 2.89
N PHE A 10 11.89 10.84 2.11
CA PHE A 10 12.56 11.17 0.84
C PHE A 10 13.94 11.83 1.01
N ALA A 11 14.14 12.64 2.06
CA ALA A 11 15.42 13.32 2.30
C ALA A 11 16.65 12.38 2.30
N PRO A 12 16.69 11.31 3.11
CA PRO A 12 17.81 10.38 3.10
C PRO A 12 17.92 9.53 1.81
N LEU A 13 16.84 9.37 1.05
CA LEU A 13 16.86 8.65 -0.24
C LEU A 13 17.54 9.47 -1.33
N GLN A 14 17.27 10.78 -1.34
CA GLN A 14 17.91 11.73 -2.25
C GLN A 14 19.43 11.78 -2.01
N GLU A 15 19.86 11.83 -0.75
CA GLU A 15 21.29 11.79 -0.38
C GLU A 15 21.97 10.51 -0.87
N LYS A 16 21.26 9.39 -0.87
CA LYS A 16 21.74 8.09 -1.36
C LYS A 16 21.63 7.91 -2.88
N GLY A 17 21.05 8.87 -3.60
CA GLY A 17 20.80 8.74 -5.04
C GLY A 17 19.87 7.59 -5.41
N ARG A 18 18.97 7.19 -4.51
CA ARG A 18 18.07 6.03 -4.67
C ARG A 18 16.62 6.48 -4.80
N ALA A 19 15.86 5.85 -5.70
CA ALA A 19 14.41 6.02 -5.77
C ALA A 19 13.70 5.32 -4.58
N ALA A 20 12.55 5.86 -4.16
CA ALA A 20 11.71 5.22 -3.16
C ALA A 20 11.01 3.98 -3.74
N LEU A 21 10.93 2.90 -2.97
CA LEU A 21 10.09 1.75 -3.25
C LEU A 21 8.76 1.91 -2.50
N ILE A 22 7.66 2.06 -3.25
CA ILE A 22 6.32 2.32 -2.71
C ILE A 22 5.35 1.28 -3.26
N PRO A 23 5.23 0.09 -2.63
CA PRO A 23 4.22 -0.89 -3.00
C PRO A 23 2.81 -0.43 -2.63
N TYR A 24 1.86 -0.76 -3.50
CA TYR A 24 0.42 -0.65 -3.25
C TYR A 24 -0.17 -2.01 -2.90
N VAL A 25 -1.06 -2.05 -1.90
CA VAL A 25 -1.86 -3.22 -1.54
C VAL A 25 -3.27 -2.83 -1.12
N THR A 26 -4.24 -3.69 -1.42
CA THR A 26 -5.64 -3.51 -1.02
C THR A 26 -5.87 -4.05 0.39
N ALA A 27 -6.45 -3.24 1.29
CA ALA A 27 -6.86 -3.69 2.62
C ALA A 27 -7.87 -4.85 2.51
N GLY A 28 -7.83 -5.81 3.42
CA GLY A 28 -8.70 -7.02 3.42
C GLY A 28 -8.36 -8.10 2.37
N HIS A 29 -7.32 -7.89 1.56
CA HIS A 29 -6.84 -8.86 0.56
C HIS A 29 -5.48 -9.47 0.98
N PRO A 30 -5.20 -10.76 0.70
CA PRO A 30 -6.09 -11.76 0.09
C PRO A 30 -7.19 -12.31 0.98
N VAL A 31 -7.10 -12.17 2.31
CA VAL A 31 -8.11 -12.61 3.28
C VAL A 31 -8.36 -11.52 4.32
N GLY A 32 -9.55 -11.46 4.93
CA GLY A 32 -9.98 -10.31 5.75
C GLY A 32 -8.94 -9.79 6.77
N ASP A 33 -8.28 -10.68 7.52
CA ASP A 33 -7.31 -10.30 8.55
C ASP A 33 -5.85 -10.21 8.07
N SER A 34 -5.57 -10.35 6.76
CA SER A 34 -4.18 -10.42 6.27
C SER A 34 -3.47 -9.07 6.16
N THR A 35 -4.17 -7.93 6.23
CA THR A 35 -3.58 -6.62 5.98
C THR A 35 -2.38 -6.32 6.87
N SER A 36 -2.48 -6.56 8.18
CA SER A 36 -1.35 -6.30 9.09
C SER A 36 -0.12 -7.14 8.73
N THR A 37 -0.30 -8.43 8.47
CA THR A 37 0.77 -9.34 8.05
C THR A 37 1.44 -8.87 6.77
N VAL A 38 0.66 -8.44 5.77
CA VAL A 38 1.19 -7.95 4.49
C VAL A 38 1.98 -6.64 4.69
N LEU A 39 1.46 -5.69 5.47
CA LEU A 39 2.13 -4.42 5.74
C LEU A 39 3.48 -4.63 6.43
N HIS A 40 3.54 -5.51 7.44
CA HIS A 40 4.80 -5.84 8.11
C HIS A 40 5.79 -6.53 7.17
N ALA A 41 5.33 -7.49 6.36
CA ALA A 41 6.20 -8.16 5.39
C ALA A 41 6.79 -7.19 4.36
N LEU A 42 6.02 -6.21 3.88
CA LEU A 42 6.51 -5.18 2.95
C LEU A 42 7.53 -4.25 3.61
N ALA A 43 7.27 -3.83 4.85
CA ALA A 43 8.21 -3.02 5.62
C ALA A 43 9.55 -3.76 5.84
N ASP A 44 9.48 -5.03 6.27
CA ASP A 44 10.67 -5.88 6.48
C ASP A 44 11.42 -6.18 5.17
N SER A 45 10.72 -6.15 4.03
CA SER A 45 11.30 -6.36 2.70
C SER A 45 11.89 -5.09 2.07
N GLY A 46 11.87 -3.96 2.78
CA GLY A 46 12.53 -2.72 2.34
C GLY A 46 11.62 -1.73 1.61
N ALA A 47 10.30 -1.78 1.79
CA ALA A 47 9.41 -0.70 1.38
C ALA A 47 9.76 0.59 2.14
N ASP A 48 9.87 1.71 1.43
CA ASP A 48 10.13 3.02 2.04
C ASP A 48 8.82 3.66 2.54
N LEU A 49 7.75 3.45 1.78
CA LEU A 49 6.37 3.83 2.09
C LEU A 49 5.46 2.71 1.59
N ILE A 50 4.25 2.60 2.11
CA ILE A 50 3.26 1.63 1.63
C ILE A 50 1.97 2.37 1.35
N GLU A 51 1.40 2.17 0.17
CA GLU A 51 0.07 2.65 -0.18
C GLU A 51 -0.95 1.58 0.20
N LEU A 52 -1.78 1.89 1.20
CA LEU A 52 -2.88 1.03 1.62
C LEU A 52 -4.17 1.49 0.93
N GLY A 53 -4.59 0.74 -0.08
CA GLY A 53 -5.85 0.95 -0.79
C GLY A 53 -7.05 0.54 0.05
N VAL A 54 -8.05 1.41 0.13
CA VAL A 54 -9.37 1.07 0.69
C VAL A 54 -10.19 0.44 -0.45
N PRO A 55 -10.70 -0.80 -0.29
CA PRO A 55 -11.49 -1.43 -1.33
C PRO A 55 -12.74 -0.62 -1.65
N PHE A 56 -13.09 -0.54 -2.94
CA PHE A 56 -14.23 0.25 -3.42
C PHE A 56 -15.11 -0.58 -4.36
N SER A 57 -16.43 -0.38 -4.30
CA SER A 57 -17.41 -1.15 -5.09
C SER A 57 -17.37 -0.82 -6.58
N ASP A 58 -16.96 0.39 -6.93
CA ASP A 58 -17.00 0.91 -8.31
C ASP A 58 -15.62 1.47 -8.75
N PRO A 59 -14.55 0.65 -8.77
CA PRO A 59 -13.17 1.09 -9.04
C PRO A 59 -12.89 1.35 -10.54
N LEU A 60 -13.59 2.33 -11.13
CA LEU A 60 -13.58 2.61 -12.57
C LEU A 60 -12.21 3.02 -13.14
N ALA A 61 -11.32 3.54 -12.30
CA ALA A 61 -9.99 4.00 -12.71
C ALA A 61 -8.92 2.91 -12.63
N ASP A 62 -9.22 1.79 -11.97
CA ASP A 62 -8.24 0.74 -11.67
C ASP A 62 -8.20 -0.32 -12.77
N GLY A 63 -7.03 -0.95 -12.93
CA GLY A 63 -6.88 -2.11 -13.81
C GLY A 63 -7.44 -3.40 -13.19
N PRO A 64 -7.65 -4.46 -14.00
CA PRO A 64 -8.35 -5.68 -13.58
C PRO A 64 -7.78 -6.33 -12.32
N THR A 65 -6.45 -6.37 -12.15
CA THR A 65 -5.81 -6.92 -10.95
C THR A 65 -6.24 -6.19 -9.66
N ILE A 66 -6.31 -4.86 -9.69
CA ILE A 66 -6.68 -4.07 -8.51
C ILE A 66 -8.21 -4.15 -8.29
N GLN A 67 -8.99 -4.15 -9.37
CA GLN A 67 -10.44 -4.37 -9.30
C GLN A 67 -10.77 -5.71 -8.64
N ASP A 68 -10.10 -6.80 -9.07
CA ASP A 68 -10.28 -8.14 -8.50
C ASP A 68 -9.90 -8.19 -7.02
N SER A 69 -8.80 -7.54 -6.63
CA SER A 69 -8.38 -7.48 -5.22
C SER A 69 -9.39 -6.74 -4.35
N SER A 70 -9.97 -5.65 -4.86
CA SER A 70 -11.02 -4.88 -4.17
C SER A 70 -12.30 -5.68 -4.05
N PHE A 71 -12.72 -6.34 -5.13
CA PHE A 71 -13.90 -7.21 -5.12
C PHE A 71 -13.77 -8.35 -4.11
N SER A 72 -12.63 -9.07 -4.13
CA SER A 72 -12.36 -10.14 -3.16
C SER A 72 -12.31 -9.63 -1.73
N SER A 73 -11.78 -8.44 -1.50
CA SER A 73 -11.74 -7.82 -0.17
C SER A 73 -13.14 -7.49 0.35
N LEU A 74 -14.01 -6.88 -0.47
CA LEU A 74 -15.40 -6.58 -0.12
C LEU A 74 -16.19 -7.86 0.21
N GLN A 75 -15.92 -8.97 -0.48
CA GLN A 75 -16.52 -10.27 -0.16
C GLN A 75 -16.11 -10.81 1.22
N ASN A 76 -14.92 -10.41 1.72
CA ASN A 76 -14.44 -10.76 3.05
C ASN A 76 -15.04 -9.87 4.16
N GLY A 77 -15.91 -8.90 3.82
CA GLY A 77 -16.57 -8.02 4.79
C GLY A 77 -15.69 -6.85 5.26
N THR A 78 -14.67 -6.50 4.49
CA THR A 78 -13.92 -5.24 4.62
C THR A 78 -14.61 -4.15 3.81
#